data_AF-A0A428Z442-F1
#
_entry.id   AF-A0A428Z442-F1
#
_cell.length_a   1.000
_cell.length_b   1.000
_cell.length_c   1.000
_cell.angle_alpha   90.00
_cell.angle_beta   90.00
_cell.angle_gamma   90.00
#
_symmetry.space_group_name_H-M   'P 1'
#
loop_
_entity.id
_entity.type
_entity.pdbx_description
1 polymer ?
#
loop_
_entity_poly.entity_id
_entity_poly.type
_entity_poly.pdbx_seq_one_letter_code
_entity_poly.pdbx_strand_id
1 'polypeptide(L)'
;MAHGRRIPACSQPAVPHFDRLGHPLPVLLVTGRAAGHMLDRVSSSSLSVDEVKHSLKRLRQGHGLARPTALLELTDPVRAYLSKGAVREPGSVEEVNRLVAVLRRAIEGLADDERLYVEVDFNLVAEHRYPTLTERQESLARLLKCAAKTVRRHADRALDTLAYLLLSNTEVPAQSRTPPSGNGAVPNQAQPAHWEQDLRGFWGLSNGSRVDIVCSEIPENELPEYASPTDRNYLRYAKFADLDTLIYLRTRFAQLAPTVTIRDFAPSEYYDTQADVLVVVGGPPWNAKYREFLPQLPFYFEPHPLGEDDPMVVPDLGGLTLGPRWTQRHELLEDLAVFTRLTLAQGTTVFLLGGCLTLGVLGSARCLLEAERGARSVRYVTEQVDDADFVLVTEARRIGGITDVTDLTMVNPLLLLARRHNEPFAAVVDNSHRYLDDRTGRGIRRIDHAR
;
A
#
# COMPACT_ATOMS: atom_id res chain seq x y z
N MET A 1 38.91 -5.17 -55.24
CA MET A 1 39.26 -3.80 -55.67
C MET A 1 38.32 -2.82 -54.97
N ALA A 2 38.88 -1.70 -54.47
CA ALA A 2 38.25 -0.54 -53.82
C ALA A 2 37.54 -0.79 -52.47
N HIS A 3 38.16 -0.61 -51.29
CA HIS A 3 38.58 0.63 -50.58
C HIS A 3 37.43 1.59 -50.19
N GLY A 4 37.31 1.85 -48.88
CA GLY A 4 36.53 2.97 -48.32
C GLY A 4 36.34 2.85 -46.79
N ARG A 5 37.41 3.06 -46.00
CA ARG A 5 37.64 4.23 -45.11
C ARG A 5 37.09 4.05 -43.68
N ARG A 6 38.02 3.82 -42.75
CA ARG A 6 37.87 4.02 -41.29
C ARG A 6 37.84 5.51 -40.98
N ILE A 7 36.92 5.94 -40.13
CA ILE A 7 36.86 7.29 -39.54
C ILE A 7 37.57 7.23 -38.16
N PRO A 8 38.47 8.18 -37.83
CA PRO A 8 39.15 8.20 -36.54
C PRO A 8 38.28 8.81 -35.44
N ALA A 9 38.43 8.29 -34.22
CA ALA A 9 37.85 8.84 -33.00
C ALA A 9 38.40 10.23 -32.71
N CYS A 10 37.50 11.21 -32.60
CA CYS A 10 37.80 12.56 -32.16
C CYS A 10 37.80 12.58 -30.62
N SER A 11 38.98 12.66 -30.01
CA SER A 11 39.14 12.98 -28.60
C SER A 11 38.84 14.45 -28.36
N GLN A 12 37.72 14.76 -27.73
CA GLN A 12 37.38 16.12 -27.29
C GLN A 12 38.25 16.52 -26.09
N PRO A 13 38.84 17.73 -26.07
CA PRO A 13 39.51 18.27 -24.89
C PRO A 13 38.47 18.74 -23.86
N ALA A 14 38.83 18.59 -22.57
CA ALA A 14 38.01 19.03 -21.44
C ALA A 14 37.71 20.54 -21.52
N VAL A 15 36.43 20.88 -21.49
CA VAL A 15 35.94 22.27 -21.50
C VAL A 15 36.10 22.86 -20.09
N PRO A 16 36.81 23.98 -19.91
CA PRO A 16 36.87 24.68 -18.63
C PRO A 16 35.50 25.28 -18.27
N HIS A 17 35.06 25.07 -17.03
CA HIS A 17 33.84 25.69 -16.48
C HIS A 17 34.08 27.18 -16.20
N PHE A 18 33.40 28.02 -16.98
CA PHE A 18 33.24 29.45 -16.71
C PHE A 18 31.85 29.71 -16.13
N ASP A 19 31.68 30.73 -15.29
CA ASP A 19 30.36 31.18 -14.86
C ASP A 19 29.59 31.90 -16.00
N ARG A 20 28.33 32.29 -15.77
CA ARG A 20 27.48 32.96 -16.78
C ARG A 20 28.01 34.32 -17.28
N LEU A 21 29.12 34.82 -16.72
CA LEU A 21 29.78 36.08 -17.08
C LEU A 21 31.23 35.86 -17.61
N GLY A 22 31.69 34.61 -17.76
CA GLY A 22 32.96 34.31 -18.44
C GLY A 22 34.21 34.41 -17.56
N HIS A 23 34.07 34.35 -16.23
CA HIS A 23 35.21 34.37 -15.31
C HIS A 23 35.69 32.96 -14.90
N PRO A 24 37.01 32.71 -14.82
CA PRO A 24 37.55 31.42 -14.40
C PRO A 24 37.35 31.21 -12.89
N LEU A 25 36.70 30.10 -12.51
CA LEU A 25 36.44 29.75 -11.12
C LEU A 25 37.71 29.20 -10.44
N PRO A 26 38.14 29.74 -9.28
CA PRO A 26 39.26 29.19 -8.54
C PRO A 26 38.87 27.87 -7.86
N VAL A 27 39.63 26.81 -8.12
CA VAL A 27 39.54 25.53 -7.40
C VAL A 27 40.09 25.74 -5.99
N LEU A 28 39.21 25.81 -5.00
CA LEU A 28 39.59 25.96 -3.59
C LEU A 28 39.91 24.58 -3.00
N LEU A 29 41.21 24.28 -2.82
CA LEU A 29 41.67 23.19 -1.97
C LEU A 29 41.38 23.56 -0.50
N VAL A 30 40.47 22.85 0.15
CA VAL A 30 40.25 22.96 1.60
C VAL A 30 41.08 21.89 2.31
N THR A 31 42.19 22.32 2.92
CA THR A 31 42.90 21.56 3.96
C THR A 31 42.44 22.03 5.34
N GLY A 32 42.42 21.09 6.28
CA GLY A 32 41.56 21.12 7.46
C GLY A 32 41.93 22.07 8.61
N ARG A 33 41.05 22.11 9.61
CA ARG A 33 41.40 22.50 10.98
C ARG A 33 40.42 21.93 12.00
N ALA A 34 40.98 21.18 12.94
CA ALA A 34 40.32 20.74 14.17
C ALA A 34 40.02 21.94 15.07
N ALA A 35 38.81 22.01 15.61
CA ALA A 35 38.42 22.95 16.65
C ALA A 35 37.77 22.18 17.81
N GLY A 36 38.25 22.46 19.02
CA GLY A 36 37.92 21.74 20.25
C GLY A 36 36.50 21.96 20.75
N HIS A 37 35.98 20.91 21.37
CA HIS A 37 34.72 20.89 22.10
C HIS A 37 34.80 21.76 23.37
N MET A 38 34.18 22.94 23.34
CA MET A 38 33.69 23.62 24.55
C MET A 38 32.27 23.09 24.81
N LEU A 39 32.11 22.26 25.84
CA LEU A 39 30.82 21.78 26.31
C LEU A 39 30.14 22.91 27.09
N ASP A 40 29.34 23.73 26.39
CA ASP A 40 28.33 24.54 27.02
C ASP A 40 27.27 23.61 27.63
N ARG A 41 27.16 23.65 28.97
CA ARG A 41 26.00 23.11 29.70
C ARG A 41 24.78 23.93 29.30
N VAL A 42 24.13 23.53 28.21
CA VAL A 42 22.80 24.04 27.85
C VAL A 42 21.87 23.72 29.02
N SER A 43 21.46 24.77 29.74
CA SER A 43 20.39 24.67 30.71
C SER A 43 19.17 24.17 29.95
N SER A 44 18.72 22.95 30.27
CA SER A 44 17.54 22.33 29.68
C SER A 44 16.33 23.21 30.00
N SER A 45 15.97 24.10 29.07
CA SER A 45 14.75 24.88 29.16
C SER A 45 13.59 23.90 29.27
N SER A 46 12.87 23.94 30.38
CA SER A 46 11.66 23.13 30.57
C SER A 46 10.68 23.43 29.44
N LEU A 47 10.35 22.41 28.66
CA LEU A 47 9.41 22.53 27.56
C LEU A 47 8.03 22.93 28.10
N SER A 48 7.43 23.98 27.54
CA SER A 48 6.13 24.48 27.98
C SER A 48 4.98 23.68 27.36
N VAL A 49 3.83 23.63 28.04
CA VAL A 49 2.59 23.02 27.52
C VAL A 49 2.16 23.67 26.20
N ASP A 50 2.32 24.99 26.08
CA ASP A 50 1.94 25.74 24.89
C ASP A 50 2.79 25.39 23.66
N GLU A 51 4.10 25.13 23.84
CA GLU A 51 4.98 24.67 22.76
C GLU A 51 4.60 23.27 22.25
N VAL A 52 4.26 22.36 23.16
CA VAL A 52 3.75 21.02 22.81
C VAL A 52 2.43 21.15 22.07
N LYS A 53 1.47 21.90 22.63
CA LYS A 53 0.15 22.15 22.03
C LYS A 53 0.27 22.76 20.63
N HIS A 54 1.14 23.75 20.44
CA HIS A 54 1.37 24.36 19.14
C HIS A 54 1.88 23.35 18.10
N SER A 55 2.84 22.51 18.50
CA SER A 55 3.40 21.46 17.64
C SER A 55 2.36 20.40 17.28
N LEU A 56 1.54 19.98 18.25
CA LEU A 56 0.43 19.04 18.01
C LEU A 56 -0.63 19.64 17.07
N LYS A 57 -0.94 20.94 17.20
CA LYS A 57 -1.88 21.63 16.29
C LYS A 57 -1.39 21.60 14.85
N ARG A 58 -0.10 21.84 14.62
CA ARG A 58 0.50 21.74 13.28
C ARG A 58 0.43 20.30 12.75
N LEU A 59 0.82 19.32 13.56
CA LEU A 59 0.81 17.91 13.19
C LEU A 59 -0.58 17.42 12.78
N ARG A 60 -1.63 17.79 13.53
CA ARG A 60 -3.01 17.39 13.18
C ARG A 60 -3.59 18.13 11.96
N GLN A 61 -3.05 19.28 11.56
CA GLN A 61 -3.56 20.00 10.37
C GLN A 61 -3.23 19.25 9.06
N GLY A 62 -2.10 18.54 9.02
CA GLY A 62 -1.68 17.68 7.91
C GLY A 62 -2.29 16.28 7.97
N HIS A 63 -1.52 15.27 7.54
CA HIS A 63 -1.96 13.87 7.53
C HIS A 63 -2.03 13.21 8.93
N GLY A 64 -1.65 13.90 9.99
CA GLY A 64 -1.55 13.35 11.34
C GLY A 64 -0.61 12.14 11.39
N LEU A 65 -1.02 11.09 12.09
CA LEU A 65 -0.26 9.86 12.26
C LEU A 65 -0.49 8.81 11.15
N ALA A 66 -1.32 9.12 10.13
CA ALA A 66 -1.42 8.28 8.94
C ALA A 66 -0.13 8.32 8.09
N ARG A 67 0.72 9.34 8.27
CA ARG A 67 2.08 9.40 7.73
C ARG A 67 3.07 9.63 8.88
N PRO A 68 3.75 8.59 9.38
CA PRO A 68 4.67 8.72 10.53
C PRO A 68 5.75 9.80 10.35
N THR A 69 6.18 10.07 9.12
CA THR A 69 7.17 11.11 8.81
C THR A 69 6.68 12.54 9.10
N ALA A 70 5.36 12.77 9.25
CA ALA A 70 4.82 14.07 9.67
C ALA A 70 5.30 14.47 11.08
N LEU A 71 5.76 13.52 11.90
CA LEU A 71 6.35 13.79 13.21
C LEU A 71 7.67 14.57 13.15
N LEU A 72 8.32 14.60 11.98
CA LEU A 72 9.50 15.43 11.76
C LEU A 72 9.15 16.92 11.66
N GLU A 73 7.87 17.28 11.54
CA GLU A 73 7.39 18.66 11.58
C GLU A 73 7.23 19.21 13.01
N LEU A 74 7.32 18.35 14.02
CA LEU A 74 7.40 18.77 15.42
C LEU A 74 8.68 19.59 15.63
N THR A 75 8.61 20.62 16.48
CA THR A 75 9.78 21.43 16.79
C THR A 75 10.87 20.59 17.47
N ASP A 76 12.14 20.93 17.24
CA ASP A 76 13.28 20.19 17.80
C ASP A 76 13.21 20.03 19.33
N PRO A 77 12.80 21.05 20.12
CA PRO A 77 12.64 20.88 21.57
C PRO A 77 11.60 19.82 21.93
N VAL A 78 10.47 19.76 21.21
CA VAL A 78 9.41 18.77 21.45
C VAL A 78 9.88 17.38 21.06
N ARG A 79 10.55 17.21 19.90
CA ARG A 79 11.11 15.92 19.48
C ARG A 79 12.15 15.41 20.47
N ALA A 80 13.10 16.24 20.85
CA ALA A 80 14.15 15.90 21.81
C ALA A 80 13.56 15.47 23.16
N TYR A 81 12.54 16.19 23.64
CA TYR A 81 11.85 15.88 24.89
C TYR A 81 11.10 14.54 24.81
N LEU A 82 10.27 14.33 23.79
CA LEU A 82 9.48 13.11 23.63
C LEU A 82 10.36 11.87 23.37
N SER A 83 11.48 12.04 22.67
CA SER A 83 12.48 11.00 22.45
C SER A 83 13.36 10.73 23.68
N LYS A 84 13.26 11.56 24.74
CA LYS A 84 14.08 11.52 25.96
C LYS A 84 15.59 11.53 25.69
N GLY A 85 16.02 12.19 24.60
CA GLY A 85 17.43 12.17 24.15
C GLY A 85 18.00 10.79 23.84
N ALA A 86 17.19 9.74 23.75
CA ALA A 86 17.64 8.37 23.53
C ALA A 86 18.06 8.08 22.09
N VAL A 87 17.80 9.01 21.17
CA VAL A 87 18.02 8.83 19.74
C VAL A 87 19.28 9.60 19.32
N ARG A 88 20.19 8.90 18.64
CA ARG A 88 21.51 9.43 18.25
C ARG A 88 21.45 10.32 17.01
N GLU A 89 20.46 10.09 16.14
CA GLU A 89 20.35 10.75 14.85
C GLU A 89 18.94 11.32 14.66
N PRO A 90 18.76 12.65 14.68
CA PRO A 90 17.48 13.30 14.40
C PRO A 90 16.98 12.93 13.00
N GLY A 91 15.71 12.59 12.87
CA GLY A 91 15.10 12.15 11.62
C GLY A 91 15.24 10.66 11.29
N SER A 92 15.95 9.89 12.13
CA SER A 92 16.07 8.44 11.97
C SER A 92 14.72 7.72 12.09
N VAL A 93 14.64 6.53 11.48
CA VAL A 93 13.44 5.67 11.56
C VAL A 93 13.15 5.29 13.02
N GLU A 94 14.20 5.10 13.82
CA GLU A 94 14.12 4.83 15.26
C GLU A 94 13.50 6.00 16.03
N GLU A 95 13.84 7.24 15.69
CA GLU A 95 13.21 8.43 16.27
C GLU A 95 11.72 8.45 15.96
N VAL A 96 11.37 8.30 14.67
CA VAL A 96 9.98 8.34 14.21
C VAL A 96 9.15 7.26 14.90
N ASN A 97 9.63 6.02 14.92
CA ASN A 97 8.93 4.90 15.58
C ASN A 97 8.72 5.16 17.08
N ARG A 98 9.72 5.72 17.76
CA ARG A 98 9.62 6.09 19.17
C ARG A 98 8.57 7.19 19.39
N LEU A 99 8.61 8.25 18.58
CA LEU A 99 7.65 9.36 18.67
C LEU A 99 6.22 8.87 18.42
N VAL A 100 6.00 7.99 17.42
CA VAL A 100 4.69 7.34 17.18
C VAL A 100 4.24 6.57 18.43
N ALA A 101 5.12 5.74 19.01
CA ALA A 101 4.77 4.93 20.17
C ALA A 101 4.42 5.78 21.40
N VAL A 102 5.17 6.87 21.64
CA VAL A 102 4.90 7.82 22.74
C VAL A 102 3.55 8.50 22.54
N LEU A 103 3.26 9.01 21.34
CA LEU A 103 1.98 9.66 21.06
C LEU A 103 0.80 8.70 21.17
N ARG A 104 0.88 7.49 20.59
CA ARG A 104 -0.20 6.50 20.68
C ARG A 104 -0.50 6.13 22.13
N ARG A 105 0.52 5.88 22.94
CA ARG A 105 0.35 5.62 24.38
C ARG A 105 -0.31 6.79 25.11
N ALA A 106 0.06 8.02 24.79
CA ALA A 106 -0.56 9.20 25.39
C ALA A 106 -2.03 9.35 24.97
N ILE A 107 -2.37 9.04 23.72
CA ILE A 107 -3.74 9.02 23.21
C ILE A 107 -4.58 7.93 23.91
N GLU A 108 -4.02 6.73 24.07
CA GLU A 108 -4.65 5.63 24.83
C GLU A 108 -4.95 6.05 26.27
N GLY A 109 -4.11 6.90 26.87
CA GLY A 109 -4.31 7.44 28.23
C GLY A 109 -5.39 8.51 28.38
N LEU A 110 -5.98 9.02 27.29
CA LEU A 110 -7.11 9.95 27.35
C LEU A 110 -8.41 9.24 27.80
N ALA A 111 -9.35 10.00 28.34
CA ALA A 111 -10.72 9.52 28.56
C ALA A 111 -11.39 9.14 27.22
N ASP A 112 -12.32 8.19 27.23
CA ASP A 112 -12.93 7.66 25.99
C ASP A 112 -13.63 8.76 25.16
N ASP A 113 -14.25 9.73 25.82
CA ASP A 113 -14.92 10.86 25.17
C ASP A 113 -13.92 11.83 24.52
N GLU A 114 -12.73 12.02 25.08
CA GLU A 114 -11.66 12.84 24.50
C GLU A 114 -10.85 12.10 23.43
N ARG A 115 -10.62 10.79 23.64
CA ARG A 115 -9.79 9.93 22.80
C ARG A 115 -10.30 9.91 21.36
N LEU A 116 -11.61 9.72 21.16
CA LEU A 116 -12.22 9.67 19.82
C LEU A 116 -11.89 10.93 18.99
N TYR A 117 -12.00 12.12 19.58
CA TYR A 117 -11.72 13.37 18.86
C TYR A 117 -10.26 13.45 18.43
N VAL A 118 -9.34 13.02 19.30
CA VAL A 118 -7.90 13.03 19.04
C VAL A 118 -7.54 11.97 17.99
N GLU A 119 -8.09 10.75 18.07
CA GLU A 119 -7.86 9.71 17.07
C GLU A 119 -8.33 10.15 15.68
N VAL A 120 -9.46 10.85 15.57
CA VAL A 120 -9.93 11.45 14.32
C VAL A 120 -8.99 12.58 13.85
N ASP A 121 -8.68 13.54 14.73
CA ASP A 121 -7.77 14.67 14.42
C ASP A 121 -6.35 14.20 14.04
N PHE A 122 -5.89 13.03 14.49
CA PHE A 122 -4.62 12.42 14.12
C PHE A 122 -4.73 11.32 13.06
N ASN A 123 -5.90 11.15 12.44
CA ASN A 123 -6.12 10.27 11.29
C ASN A 123 -5.94 8.76 11.59
N LEU A 124 -6.22 8.37 12.84
CA LEU A 124 -6.09 6.99 13.32
C LEU A 124 -7.35 6.15 13.08
N VAL A 125 -8.52 6.79 12.99
CA VAL A 125 -9.81 6.13 12.73
C VAL A 125 -10.04 5.96 11.23
N ALA A 126 -10.28 4.73 10.76
CA ALA A 126 -10.37 4.42 9.33
C ALA A 126 -11.57 5.09 8.66
N GLU A 127 -12.72 5.11 9.34
CA GLU A 127 -14.00 5.69 8.89
C GLU A 127 -13.92 7.22 8.74
N HIS A 128 -12.96 7.84 9.42
CA HIS A 128 -12.73 9.28 9.38
C HIS A 128 -11.38 9.64 8.73
N ARG A 129 -10.85 8.79 7.85
CA ARG A 129 -9.56 9.02 7.20
C ARG A 129 -9.67 9.97 6.00
N TYR A 130 -9.54 11.27 6.24
CA TYR A 130 -9.55 12.29 5.19
C TYR A 130 -8.23 13.10 5.14
N PRO A 131 -7.88 13.70 3.99
CA PRO A 131 -6.64 14.45 3.84
C PRO A 131 -6.55 15.70 4.74
N THR A 132 -7.66 16.41 4.94
CA THR A 132 -7.66 17.66 5.71
C THR A 132 -8.27 17.49 7.10
N LEU A 133 -7.84 18.30 8.08
CA LEU A 133 -8.44 18.32 9.42
C LEU A 133 -9.94 18.65 9.39
N THR A 134 -10.35 19.58 8.52
CA THR A 134 -11.75 20.02 8.39
C THR A 134 -12.66 18.86 7.99
N GLU A 135 -12.30 18.08 6.96
CA GLU A 135 -13.11 16.96 6.48
C GLU A 135 -13.24 15.86 7.55
N ARG A 136 -12.18 15.60 8.31
CA ARG A 136 -12.19 14.62 9.41
C ARG A 136 -13.17 15.03 10.50
N GLN A 137 -13.11 16.29 10.92
CA GLN A 137 -14.01 16.84 11.93
C GLN A 137 -15.46 16.92 11.45
N GLU A 138 -15.70 17.23 10.18
CA GLU A 138 -17.03 17.22 9.58
C GLU A 138 -17.60 15.81 9.45
N SER A 139 -16.77 14.81 9.14
CA SER A 139 -17.17 13.41 9.12
C SER A 139 -17.58 12.93 10.52
N LEU A 140 -16.78 13.24 11.54
CA LEU A 140 -17.13 12.93 12.92
C LEU A 140 -18.40 13.68 13.38
N ALA A 141 -18.59 14.94 12.96
CA ALA A 141 -19.78 15.72 13.29
C ALA A 141 -21.06 15.07 12.72
N ARG A 142 -21.00 14.53 11.49
CA ARG A 142 -22.10 13.76 10.89
C ARG A 142 -22.41 12.50 11.69
N LEU A 143 -21.39 11.74 12.09
CA LEU A 143 -21.55 10.53 12.89
C LEU A 143 -22.21 10.83 14.24
N LEU A 144 -21.73 11.86 14.94
CA LEU A 144 -22.24 12.29 16.24
C LEU A 144 -23.54 13.10 16.17
N LYS A 145 -24.05 13.38 14.97
CA LYS A 145 -25.26 14.18 14.72
C LYS A 145 -25.20 15.55 15.41
N CYS A 146 -24.04 16.20 15.38
CA CYS A 146 -23.82 17.50 15.99
C CYS A 146 -23.19 18.49 15.01
N ALA A 147 -23.09 19.76 15.39
CA ALA A 147 -22.45 20.76 14.55
C ALA A 147 -20.92 20.56 14.55
N ALA A 148 -20.27 20.76 13.39
CA ALA A 148 -18.80 20.67 13.28
C ALA A 148 -18.06 21.61 14.25
N LYS A 149 -18.66 22.75 14.61
CA LYS A 149 -18.13 23.66 15.64
C LYS A 149 -18.05 23.01 17.02
N THR A 150 -18.98 22.13 17.36
CA THR A 150 -18.98 21.37 18.62
C THR A 150 -17.82 20.38 18.63
N VAL A 151 -17.65 19.60 17.55
CA VAL A 151 -16.50 18.69 17.38
C VAL A 151 -15.17 19.43 17.53
N ARG A 152 -15.00 20.58 16.86
CA ARG A 152 -13.79 21.42 16.98
C ARG A 152 -13.47 21.81 18.43
N ARG A 153 -14.49 22.22 19.19
CA ARG A 153 -14.33 22.61 20.61
C ARG A 153 -13.89 21.44 21.49
N HIS A 154 -14.49 20.26 21.29
CA HIS A 154 -14.09 19.05 22.03
C HIS A 154 -12.69 18.60 21.65
N ALA A 155 -12.36 18.61 20.35
CA ALA A 155 -11.04 18.27 19.86
C ALA A 155 -9.95 19.22 20.38
N ASP A 156 -10.21 20.53 20.43
CA ASP A 156 -9.29 21.51 21.04
C ASP A 156 -9.05 21.24 22.53
N ARG A 157 -10.11 20.90 23.28
CA ARG A 157 -9.98 20.55 24.70
C ARG A 157 -9.19 19.25 24.90
N ALA A 158 -9.50 18.21 24.13
CA ALA A 158 -8.80 16.93 24.19
C ALA A 158 -7.32 17.06 23.81
N LEU A 159 -7.00 17.96 22.88
CA LEU A 159 -5.60 18.27 22.52
C LEU A 159 -4.85 18.93 23.68
N ASP A 160 -5.53 19.74 24.49
CA ASP A 160 -4.95 20.35 25.70
C ASP A 160 -4.63 19.27 26.73
N THR A 161 -5.57 18.36 26.99
CA THR A 161 -5.34 17.19 27.87
C THR A 161 -4.16 16.34 27.37
N LEU A 162 -4.09 16.07 26.06
CA LEU A 162 -2.99 15.31 25.46
C LEU A 162 -1.63 15.99 25.67
N ALA A 163 -1.55 17.32 25.49
CA ALA A 163 -0.31 18.06 25.70
C ALA A 163 0.18 17.94 27.16
N TYR A 164 -0.75 18.00 28.13
CA TYR A 164 -0.43 17.76 29.54
C TYR A 164 0.04 16.33 29.81
N LEU A 165 -0.64 15.32 29.25
CA LEU A 165 -0.25 13.91 29.42
C LEU A 165 1.15 13.63 28.86
N LEU A 166 1.50 14.23 27.72
CA LEU A 166 2.83 14.07 27.12
C LEU A 166 3.96 14.65 27.98
N LEU A 167 3.69 15.73 28.72
CA LEU A 167 4.64 16.30 29.66
C LEU A 167 4.67 15.55 31.01
N SER A 168 3.56 14.94 31.41
CA SER A 168 3.41 14.26 32.71
C SER A 168 3.87 12.80 32.71
N ASN A 169 3.75 12.09 31.58
CA ASN A 169 4.12 10.67 31.45
C ASN A 169 5.64 10.40 31.33
N THR A 170 6.46 11.40 31.66
CA THR A 170 7.92 11.33 31.48
C THR A 170 8.61 10.55 32.62
N GLU A 171 7.95 10.34 33.75
CA GLU A 171 8.57 9.84 35.00
C GLU A 171 8.23 8.41 35.42
N VAL A 172 7.79 7.52 34.53
CA VAL A 172 7.86 6.07 34.85
C VAL A 172 9.17 5.53 34.30
N PRO A 173 10.28 5.49 35.09
CA PRO A 173 11.41 4.67 34.72
C PRO A 173 10.86 3.25 34.59
N ALA A 174 10.97 2.70 33.38
CA ALA A 174 10.74 1.30 33.15
C ALA A 174 11.61 0.56 34.17
N GLN A 175 10.98 -0.01 35.21
CA GLN A 175 11.63 -0.97 36.08
C GLN A 175 12.06 -2.12 35.17
N SER A 176 13.32 -2.07 34.81
CA SER A 176 14.05 -3.09 34.11
C SER A 176 13.95 -4.35 34.96
N ARG A 177 12.98 -5.21 34.62
CA ARG A 177 13.07 -6.62 34.93
C ARG A 177 14.33 -7.13 34.24
N THR A 178 15.40 -7.22 35.01
CA THR A 178 16.67 -7.85 34.63
C THR A 178 16.38 -9.30 34.27
N PRO A 179 16.59 -9.71 33.00
CA PRO A 179 16.66 -11.14 32.69
C PRO A 179 17.96 -11.69 33.28
N PRO A 180 17.97 -12.89 33.85
CA PRO A 180 19.19 -13.50 34.34
C PRO A 180 20.19 -13.71 33.19
N SER A 181 21.38 -13.14 33.36
CA SER A 181 22.53 -13.30 32.47
C SER A 181 22.87 -14.78 32.29
N GLY A 182 22.62 -15.30 31.09
CA GLY A 182 23.08 -16.60 30.61
C GLY A 182 23.70 -16.45 29.23
N ASN A 183 25.03 -16.47 29.19
CA ASN A 183 25.94 -16.78 28.08
C ASN A 183 25.43 -16.68 26.62
N GLY A 184 25.95 -15.66 25.91
CA GLY A 184 26.65 -15.90 24.63
C GLY A 184 25.85 -16.39 23.42
N ALA A 185 24.58 -16.00 23.28
CA ALA A 185 23.85 -16.22 22.03
C ALA A 185 24.01 -15.01 21.09
N VAL A 186 24.52 -15.30 19.89
CA VAL A 186 24.49 -14.46 18.67
C VAL A 186 23.17 -13.67 18.60
N PRO A 187 23.16 -12.37 18.20
CA PRO A 187 21.95 -11.57 18.16
C PRO A 187 20.85 -12.34 17.43
N ASN A 188 19.82 -12.66 18.23
CA ASN A 188 18.66 -13.45 17.86
C ASN A 188 18.12 -12.87 16.55
N GLN A 189 18.32 -13.58 15.43
CA GLN A 189 17.62 -13.27 14.19
C GLN A 189 16.15 -13.21 14.57
N ALA A 190 15.57 -12.02 14.55
CA ALA A 190 14.19 -11.81 14.94
C ALA A 190 13.35 -12.82 14.17
N GLN A 191 12.76 -13.79 14.89
CA GLN A 191 11.93 -14.78 14.24
C GLN A 191 10.87 -14.01 13.44
N PRO A 192 10.72 -14.32 12.14
CA PRO A 192 9.74 -13.63 11.31
C PRO A 192 8.39 -13.77 12.01
N ALA A 193 7.68 -12.66 12.13
CA ALA A 193 6.38 -12.65 12.77
C ALA A 193 5.49 -13.73 12.13
N HIS A 194 4.71 -14.46 12.92
CA HIS A 194 3.94 -15.63 12.44
C HIS A 194 3.14 -15.33 11.15
N TRP A 195 2.59 -14.13 11.04
CA TRP A 195 1.84 -13.70 9.86
C TRP A 195 2.67 -13.65 8.56
N GLU A 196 3.98 -13.42 8.63
CA GLU A 196 4.87 -13.48 7.45
C GLU A 196 5.01 -14.91 6.93
N GLN A 197 5.02 -15.90 7.83
CA GLN A 197 5.09 -17.31 7.45
C GLN A 197 3.82 -17.75 6.73
N ASP A 198 2.65 -17.32 7.21
CA ASP A 198 1.36 -17.58 6.57
C ASP A 198 1.34 -17.03 5.14
N LEU A 199 1.79 -15.77 4.95
CA LEU A 199 1.89 -15.16 3.62
C LEU A 199 2.88 -15.89 2.72
N ARG A 200 4.08 -16.23 3.23
CA ARG A 200 5.08 -16.96 2.43
C ARG A 200 4.56 -18.33 1.99
N GLY A 201 3.90 -19.06 2.90
CA GLY A 201 3.33 -20.37 2.60
C GLY A 201 2.24 -20.27 1.53
N PHE A 202 1.29 -19.35 1.70
CA PHE A 202 0.19 -19.16 0.76
C PHE A 202 0.67 -18.77 -0.65
N TRP A 203 1.64 -17.86 -0.75
CA TRP A 203 2.17 -17.37 -2.02
C TRP A 203 3.31 -18.24 -2.61
N GLY A 204 3.63 -19.39 -2.01
CA GLY A 204 4.70 -20.27 -2.50
C GLY A 204 6.11 -19.64 -2.47
N LEU A 205 6.35 -18.72 -1.54
CA LEU A 205 7.62 -17.98 -1.41
C LEU A 205 8.64 -18.75 -0.56
N SER A 206 8.88 -20.01 -0.91
CA SER A 206 9.90 -20.85 -0.26
C SER A 206 11.31 -20.52 -0.75
N ASN A 207 12.33 -20.77 0.07
CA ASN A 207 13.72 -20.55 -0.32
C ASN A 207 14.07 -21.27 -1.63
N GLY A 208 14.60 -20.52 -2.60
CA GLY A 208 14.96 -21.04 -3.92
C GLY A 208 13.80 -21.13 -4.92
N SER A 209 12.57 -20.77 -4.53
CA SER A 209 11.46 -20.73 -5.49
C SER A 209 11.66 -19.64 -6.55
N ARG A 210 11.07 -19.90 -7.71
CA ARG A 210 11.02 -19.00 -8.86
C ARG A 210 9.60 -18.50 -9.03
N VAL A 211 9.42 -17.21 -8.87
CA VAL A 211 8.16 -16.51 -9.06
C VAL A 211 8.25 -15.68 -10.32
N ASP A 212 7.36 -15.95 -11.27
CA ASP A 212 7.20 -15.15 -12.46
C ASP A 212 5.92 -14.33 -12.37
N ILE A 213 6.01 -13.02 -12.65
CA ILE A 213 4.87 -12.11 -12.69
C ILE A 213 4.63 -11.69 -14.14
N VAL A 214 3.49 -12.04 -14.72
CA VAL A 214 3.08 -11.63 -16.07
C VAL A 214 2.00 -10.56 -15.96
N CYS A 215 2.42 -9.30 -16.11
CA CYS A 215 1.52 -8.16 -16.04
C CYS A 215 0.91 -7.85 -17.39
N SER A 216 -0.32 -7.34 -17.40
CA SER A 216 -1.02 -6.85 -18.60
C SER A 216 -0.17 -5.86 -19.39
N GLU A 217 -0.34 -5.88 -20.71
CA GLU A 217 0.40 -5.04 -21.63
C GLU A 217 -0.55 -4.17 -22.44
N ILE A 218 -0.27 -2.87 -22.46
CA ILE A 218 -1.00 -1.89 -23.24
C ILE A 218 -0.93 -2.30 -24.71
N PRO A 219 -2.06 -2.33 -25.44
CA PRO A 219 -2.10 -2.65 -26.87
C PRO A 219 -1.17 -1.75 -27.69
N GLU A 220 -0.60 -2.28 -28.78
CA GLU A 220 0.40 -1.57 -29.59
C GLU A 220 -0.07 -0.20 -30.09
N ASN A 221 -1.36 -0.06 -30.41
CA ASN A 221 -1.99 1.19 -30.85
C ASN A 221 -2.21 2.22 -29.74
N GLU A 222 -2.04 1.84 -28.48
CA GLU A 222 -2.18 2.70 -27.29
C GLU A 222 -0.84 2.88 -26.54
N LEU A 223 0.21 2.18 -26.97
CA LEU A 223 1.52 2.27 -26.35
C LEU A 223 2.10 3.69 -26.48
N PRO A 224 2.64 4.26 -25.39
CA PRO A 224 3.48 5.44 -25.48
C PRO A 224 4.70 5.19 -26.38
N GLU A 225 5.14 6.19 -27.15
CA GLU A 225 6.29 6.07 -28.06
C GLU A 225 7.55 5.55 -27.34
N TYR A 226 7.81 6.05 -26.13
CA TYR A 226 8.94 5.66 -25.30
C TYR A 226 8.81 4.26 -24.67
N ALA A 227 7.71 3.53 -24.90
CA ALA A 227 7.59 2.12 -24.54
C ALA A 227 8.21 1.19 -25.61
N SER A 228 8.57 1.72 -26.79
CA SER A 228 9.24 0.94 -27.84
C SER A 228 10.73 0.75 -27.54
N PRO A 229 11.29 -0.47 -27.68
CA PRO A 229 12.73 -0.72 -27.56
C PRO A 229 13.59 0.02 -28.61
N THR A 230 12.99 0.51 -29.69
CA THR A 230 13.68 1.30 -30.72
C THR A 230 13.79 2.78 -30.36
N ASP A 231 13.04 3.25 -29.37
CA ASP A 231 13.10 4.64 -28.91
C ASP A 231 14.38 4.88 -28.08
N ARG A 232 15.02 6.04 -28.30
CA ARG A 232 16.27 6.40 -27.59
C ARG A 232 16.08 6.56 -26.07
N ASN A 233 14.87 6.83 -25.62
CA ASN A 233 14.44 6.99 -24.24
C ASN A 233 13.60 5.79 -23.78
N TYR A 234 13.83 4.60 -24.35
CA TYR A 234 13.08 3.39 -24.04
C TYR A 234 12.91 3.16 -22.52
N LEU A 235 11.65 3.12 -22.09
CA LEU A 235 11.21 2.77 -20.74
C LEU A 235 10.44 1.45 -20.80
N ARG A 236 11.11 0.33 -20.49
CA ARG A 236 10.48 -1.01 -20.49
C ARG A 236 9.17 -1.05 -19.71
N TYR A 237 9.10 -0.38 -18.55
CA TYR A 237 7.90 -0.43 -17.71
C TYR A 237 6.72 0.38 -18.25
N ALA A 238 6.92 1.25 -19.25
CA ALA A 238 5.86 2.07 -19.81
C ALA A 238 4.80 1.29 -20.59
N LYS A 239 5.05 0.02 -20.92
CA LYS A 239 4.09 -0.84 -21.61
C LYS A 239 3.15 -1.62 -20.69
N PHE A 240 3.41 -1.66 -19.39
CA PHE A 240 2.55 -2.39 -18.46
C PHE A 240 1.30 -1.57 -18.13
N ALA A 241 0.13 -2.19 -18.24
CA ALA A 241 -1.12 -1.51 -17.94
C ALA A 241 -1.45 -1.49 -16.44
N ASP A 242 -1.14 -2.56 -15.71
CA ASP A 242 -1.34 -2.67 -14.26
C ASP A 242 -0.01 -2.49 -13.49
N LEU A 243 0.74 -1.43 -13.83
CA LEU A 243 2.08 -1.18 -13.31
C LEU A 243 2.11 -1.02 -11.77
N ASP A 244 1.10 -0.39 -11.19
CA ASP A 244 0.98 -0.19 -9.74
C ASP A 244 0.93 -1.51 -8.97
N THR A 245 0.15 -2.46 -9.48
CA THR A 245 0.02 -3.81 -8.92
C THR A 245 1.31 -4.60 -9.11
N LEU A 246 1.95 -4.50 -10.28
CA LEU A 246 3.26 -5.13 -10.51
C LEU A 246 4.32 -4.64 -9.51
N ILE A 247 4.44 -3.32 -9.32
CA ILE A 247 5.41 -2.74 -8.38
C ILE A 247 5.07 -3.13 -6.93
N TYR A 248 3.78 -3.14 -6.58
CA TYR A 248 3.33 -3.60 -5.27
C TYR A 248 3.76 -5.05 -5.00
N LEU A 249 3.45 -5.98 -5.91
CA LEU A 249 3.83 -7.40 -5.78
C LEU A 249 5.35 -7.57 -5.64
N ARG A 250 6.13 -6.99 -6.56
CA ARG A 250 7.60 -7.10 -6.54
C ARG A 250 8.16 -6.62 -5.20
N THR A 251 7.67 -5.49 -4.70
CA THR A 251 8.12 -4.91 -3.43
C THR A 251 7.73 -5.80 -2.26
N ARG A 252 6.49 -6.28 -2.20
CA ARG A 252 5.98 -7.11 -1.11
C ARG A 252 6.65 -8.48 -1.07
N PHE A 253 6.83 -9.12 -2.22
CA PHE A 253 7.54 -10.40 -2.30
C PHE A 253 9.01 -10.24 -1.92
N ALA A 254 9.70 -9.19 -2.35
CA ALA A 254 11.09 -8.94 -1.95
C ALA A 254 11.23 -8.68 -0.44
N GLN A 255 10.24 -8.01 0.18
CA GLN A 255 10.20 -7.82 1.63
C GLN A 255 9.92 -9.13 2.37
N LEU A 256 8.96 -9.92 1.88
CA LEU A 256 8.60 -11.18 2.50
C LEU A 256 9.68 -12.22 2.33
N ALA A 257 10.26 -12.41 1.14
CA ALA A 257 11.23 -13.46 0.87
C ALA A 257 12.40 -12.94 0.01
N PRO A 258 13.39 -12.26 0.62
CA PRO A 258 14.49 -11.62 -0.11
C PRO A 258 15.38 -12.56 -0.94
N THR A 259 15.31 -13.88 -0.67
CA THR A 259 16.09 -14.94 -1.34
C THR A 259 15.36 -15.55 -2.54
N VAL A 260 14.07 -15.25 -2.72
CA VAL A 260 13.26 -15.77 -3.83
C VAL A 260 13.60 -15.01 -5.12
N THR A 261 13.68 -15.74 -6.23
CA THR A 261 13.91 -15.12 -7.54
C THR A 261 12.59 -14.65 -8.12
N ILE A 262 12.44 -13.34 -8.29
CA ILE A 262 11.22 -12.72 -8.83
C ILE A 262 11.52 -12.07 -10.18
N ARG A 263 10.87 -12.57 -11.23
CA ARG A 263 10.95 -12.01 -12.59
C ARG A 263 9.60 -11.43 -12.97
N ASP A 264 9.62 -10.38 -13.78
CA ASP A 264 8.42 -9.78 -14.34
C ASP A 264 8.52 -9.72 -15.86
N PHE A 265 7.38 -9.89 -16.52
CA PHE A 265 7.25 -9.98 -17.96
C PHE A 265 5.96 -9.31 -18.40
N ALA A 266 6.00 -8.67 -19.56
CA ALA A 266 4.77 -8.47 -20.33
C ALA A 266 4.32 -9.81 -20.95
N PRO A 267 3.06 -9.97 -21.38
CA PRO A 267 2.61 -11.21 -21.99
C PRO A 267 3.41 -11.51 -23.27
N SER A 268 3.80 -10.48 -24.04
CA SER A 268 4.72 -10.58 -25.18
C SER A 268 6.19 -10.82 -24.82
N GLU A 269 6.53 -11.07 -23.57
CA GLU A 269 7.90 -11.40 -23.14
C GLU A 269 7.98 -12.78 -22.48
N TYR A 270 6.83 -13.41 -22.25
CA TYR A 270 6.73 -14.61 -21.44
C TYR A 270 6.70 -15.87 -22.30
N TYR A 271 7.86 -16.51 -22.44
CA TYR A 271 8.04 -17.70 -23.27
C TYR A 271 8.91 -18.73 -22.56
N ASP A 272 8.52 -20.01 -22.63
CA ASP A 272 9.34 -21.17 -22.21
C ASP A 272 10.00 -21.02 -20.81
N THR A 273 9.22 -20.55 -19.84
CA THR A 273 9.70 -20.39 -18.46
C THR A 273 9.25 -21.55 -17.58
N GLN A 274 10.13 -21.95 -16.65
CA GLN A 274 9.83 -22.90 -15.58
C GLN A 274 9.72 -22.12 -14.27
N ALA A 275 8.49 -21.77 -13.90
CA ALA A 275 8.16 -21.10 -12.64
C ALA A 275 7.49 -22.08 -11.68
N ASP A 276 7.84 -21.98 -10.38
CA ASP A 276 7.13 -22.68 -9.32
C ASP A 276 5.79 -21.98 -9.03
N VAL A 277 5.82 -20.65 -9.12
CA VAL A 277 4.65 -19.77 -8.95
C VAL A 277 4.56 -18.80 -10.12
N LEU A 278 3.39 -18.76 -10.75
CA LEU A 278 3.05 -17.79 -11.80
C LEU A 278 1.98 -16.84 -11.29
N VAL A 279 2.25 -15.54 -11.28
CA VAL A 279 1.26 -14.50 -10.97
C VAL A 279 0.92 -13.75 -12.24
N VAL A 280 -0.33 -13.80 -12.67
CA VAL A 280 -0.83 -13.07 -13.85
C VAL A 280 -1.64 -11.87 -13.37
N VAL A 281 -1.25 -10.67 -13.78
CA VAL A 281 -1.82 -9.40 -13.29
C VAL A 281 -2.60 -8.71 -14.40
N GLY A 282 -3.80 -8.23 -14.06
CA GLY A 282 -4.69 -7.51 -14.96
C GLY A 282 -5.84 -8.36 -15.49
N GLY A 283 -6.65 -7.76 -16.36
CA GLY A 283 -7.79 -8.41 -16.99
C GLY A 283 -7.45 -9.13 -18.31
N PRO A 284 -8.34 -10.03 -18.79
CA PRO A 284 -8.18 -10.70 -20.06
C PRO A 284 -8.13 -9.81 -21.32
N PRO A 285 -8.67 -8.56 -21.37
CA PRO A 285 -8.54 -7.73 -22.58
C PRO A 285 -7.09 -7.48 -22.96
N TRP A 286 -6.24 -7.14 -21.98
CA TRP A 286 -4.87 -6.68 -22.19
C TRP A 286 -3.82 -7.69 -21.68
N ASN A 287 -4.23 -8.90 -21.29
CA ASN A 287 -3.31 -9.94 -20.85
C ASN A 287 -3.57 -11.26 -21.60
N ALA A 288 -2.77 -11.53 -22.62
CA ALA A 288 -2.84 -12.78 -23.38
C ALA A 288 -2.61 -14.02 -22.52
N LYS A 289 -1.76 -13.91 -21.49
CA LYS A 289 -1.48 -15.01 -20.57
C LYS A 289 -2.67 -15.33 -19.69
N TYR A 290 -3.43 -14.32 -19.26
CA TYR A 290 -4.69 -14.51 -18.53
C TYR A 290 -5.69 -15.29 -19.38
N ARG A 291 -5.80 -14.97 -20.68
CA ARG A 291 -6.74 -15.64 -21.60
C ARG A 291 -6.52 -17.14 -21.73
N GLU A 292 -5.28 -17.61 -21.58
CA GLU A 292 -4.98 -19.05 -21.57
C GLU A 292 -5.69 -19.82 -20.43
N PHE A 293 -6.01 -19.12 -19.33
CA PHE A 293 -6.68 -19.72 -18.17
C PHE A 293 -8.21 -19.59 -18.21
N LEU A 294 -8.78 -18.73 -19.06
CA LEU A 294 -10.24 -18.50 -19.13
C LEU A 294 -11.07 -19.79 -19.24
N PRO A 295 -10.69 -20.82 -20.03
CA PRO A 295 -11.45 -22.07 -20.10
C PRO A 295 -11.56 -22.85 -18.78
N GLN A 296 -10.70 -22.53 -17.79
CA GLN A 296 -10.69 -23.16 -16.48
C GLN A 296 -11.44 -22.35 -15.42
N LEU A 297 -11.90 -21.13 -15.74
CA LEU A 297 -12.51 -20.22 -14.77
C LEU A 297 -14.05 -20.31 -14.80
N PRO A 298 -14.71 -20.15 -13.64
CA PRO A 298 -16.18 -20.12 -13.57
C PRO A 298 -16.77 -18.76 -13.96
N PHE A 299 -15.95 -17.86 -14.49
CA PHE A 299 -16.33 -16.49 -14.81
C PHE A 299 -15.55 -15.99 -16.02
N TYR A 300 -16.06 -14.92 -16.62
CA TYR A 300 -15.33 -14.11 -17.59
C TYR A 300 -15.63 -12.63 -17.37
N PHE A 301 -14.79 -11.76 -17.91
CA PHE A 301 -15.10 -10.34 -18.04
C PHE A 301 -15.75 -10.12 -19.40
N GLU A 302 -16.96 -9.57 -19.42
CA GLU A 302 -17.71 -9.33 -20.65
C GLU A 302 -17.11 -8.12 -21.37
N PRO A 303 -16.54 -8.30 -22.57
CA PRO A 303 -15.83 -7.24 -23.27
C PRO A 303 -16.79 -6.17 -23.78
N HIS A 304 -16.51 -4.92 -23.43
CA HIS A 304 -17.20 -3.74 -23.91
C HIS A 304 -16.26 -2.87 -24.78
N PRO A 305 -16.80 -1.88 -25.53
CA PRO A 305 -15.99 -0.90 -26.23
C PRO A 305 -15.00 -0.17 -25.32
N LEU A 306 -13.90 0.31 -25.90
CA LEU A 306 -12.88 1.05 -25.15
C LEU A 306 -13.49 2.26 -24.41
N GLY A 307 -13.25 2.32 -23.10
CA GLY A 307 -13.78 3.36 -22.21
C GLY A 307 -15.06 2.99 -21.48
N GLU A 308 -15.64 1.82 -21.78
CA GLU A 308 -16.68 1.20 -20.97
C GLU A 308 -16.07 0.16 -20.01
N ASP A 309 -16.80 -0.15 -18.93
CA ASP A 309 -16.36 -1.14 -17.95
C ASP A 309 -16.62 -2.55 -18.47
N ASP A 310 -15.68 -3.47 -18.28
CA ASP A 310 -15.89 -4.90 -18.54
C ASP A 310 -16.42 -5.57 -17.25
N PRO A 311 -17.74 -5.83 -17.10
CA PRO A 311 -18.25 -6.45 -15.90
C PRO A 311 -17.85 -7.92 -15.82
N MET A 312 -17.67 -8.41 -14.60
CA MET A 312 -17.49 -9.83 -14.32
C MET A 312 -18.84 -10.55 -14.40
N VAL A 313 -18.89 -11.63 -15.18
CA VAL A 313 -20.07 -12.49 -15.34
C VAL A 313 -19.75 -13.90 -14.83
N VAL A 314 -20.65 -14.44 -13.99
CA VAL A 314 -20.59 -15.82 -13.47
C VAL A 314 -21.81 -16.61 -13.99
N PRO A 315 -21.68 -17.35 -15.10
CA PRO A 315 -22.81 -18.01 -15.76
C PRO A 315 -23.59 -18.97 -14.86
N ASP A 316 -22.87 -19.78 -14.08
CA ASP A 316 -23.46 -20.84 -13.26
C ASP A 316 -24.20 -20.33 -12.02
N LEU A 317 -24.06 -19.03 -11.69
CA LEU A 317 -24.82 -18.35 -10.63
C LEU A 317 -25.97 -17.52 -11.21
N GLY A 318 -26.73 -18.12 -12.13
CA GLY A 318 -27.87 -17.45 -12.78
C GLY A 318 -27.47 -16.26 -13.64
N GLY A 319 -26.26 -16.29 -14.23
CA GLY A 319 -25.72 -15.18 -15.01
C GLY A 319 -25.42 -13.95 -14.16
N LEU A 320 -24.96 -14.14 -12.91
CA LEU A 320 -24.61 -13.04 -12.01
C LEU A 320 -23.60 -12.10 -12.68
N THR A 321 -23.96 -10.81 -12.75
CA THR A 321 -23.11 -9.76 -13.33
C THR A 321 -22.74 -8.74 -12.26
N LEU A 322 -21.44 -8.57 -12.02
CA LEU A 322 -20.86 -7.61 -11.10
C LEU A 322 -19.97 -6.64 -11.88
N GLY A 323 -19.99 -5.35 -11.54
CA GLY A 323 -19.14 -4.34 -12.19
C GLY A 323 -18.77 -3.24 -11.20
N PRO A 324 -17.89 -2.29 -11.58
CA PRO A 324 -17.45 -1.24 -10.69
C PRO A 324 -18.60 -0.28 -10.34
N ARG A 325 -18.40 0.49 -9.27
CA ARG A 325 -19.38 1.49 -8.79
C ARG A 325 -18.79 2.88 -8.86
N TRP A 326 -19.60 3.78 -9.39
CA TRP A 326 -19.22 5.16 -9.66
C TRP A 326 -20.11 6.13 -8.87
N THR A 327 -19.57 7.31 -8.52
CA THR A 327 -20.39 8.42 -8.04
C THR A 327 -21.28 8.96 -9.17
N GLN A 328 -22.24 9.82 -8.83
CA GLN A 328 -22.99 10.61 -9.82
C GLN A 328 -22.11 11.53 -10.68
N ARG A 329 -20.86 11.79 -10.25
CA ARG A 329 -19.89 12.60 -10.98
C ARG A 329 -18.91 11.75 -11.80
N HIS A 330 -19.19 10.45 -11.97
CA HIS A 330 -18.31 9.49 -12.65
C HIS A 330 -16.93 9.35 -11.98
N GLU A 331 -16.87 9.48 -10.65
CA GLU A 331 -15.67 9.15 -9.88
C GLU A 331 -15.76 7.71 -9.38
N LEU A 332 -14.70 6.92 -9.55
CA LEU A 332 -14.68 5.53 -9.12
C LEU A 332 -14.74 5.45 -7.58
N LEU A 333 -15.81 4.84 -7.06
CA LEU A 333 -16.00 4.58 -5.63
C LEU A 333 -15.41 3.25 -5.23
N GLU A 334 -15.83 2.20 -5.95
CA GLU A 334 -15.51 0.81 -5.64
C GLU A 334 -15.29 0.04 -6.93
N ASP A 335 -14.40 -0.93 -6.89
CA ASP A 335 -14.14 -1.87 -7.97
C ASP A 335 -14.13 -3.30 -7.40
N LEU A 336 -14.24 -4.30 -8.26
CA LEU A 336 -14.15 -5.70 -7.90
C LEU A 336 -12.69 -6.13 -7.85
N ALA A 337 -12.26 -6.64 -6.71
CA ALA A 337 -11.02 -7.36 -6.57
C ALA A 337 -11.28 -8.86 -6.78
N VAL A 338 -10.76 -9.39 -7.89
CA VAL A 338 -10.92 -10.80 -8.27
C VAL A 338 -9.58 -11.50 -8.12
N PHE A 339 -9.52 -12.49 -7.23
CA PHE A 339 -8.33 -13.28 -7.00
C PHE A 339 -8.61 -14.74 -7.30
N THR A 340 -7.81 -15.37 -8.16
CA THR A 340 -7.92 -16.80 -8.44
C THR A 340 -6.63 -17.51 -8.06
N ARG A 341 -6.73 -18.68 -7.41
CA ARG A 341 -5.64 -19.66 -7.31
C ARG A 341 -6.01 -20.91 -8.09
N LEU A 342 -5.13 -21.32 -9.00
CA LEU A 342 -5.19 -22.60 -9.71
C LEU A 342 -3.90 -23.39 -9.47
N THR A 343 -3.98 -24.71 -9.39
CA THR A 343 -2.80 -25.59 -9.37
C THR A 343 -2.75 -26.42 -10.65
N LEU A 344 -1.66 -26.27 -11.41
CA LEU A 344 -1.46 -27.01 -12.65
C LEU A 344 -0.99 -28.44 -12.37
N ALA A 345 -1.19 -29.35 -13.34
CA ALA A 345 -0.81 -30.76 -13.21
C ALA A 345 0.69 -30.97 -12.89
N GLN A 346 1.57 -30.10 -13.37
CA GLN A 346 3.00 -30.14 -13.05
C GLN A 346 3.37 -29.57 -11.66
N GLY A 347 2.39 -29.14 -10.86
CA GLY A 347 2.58 -28.58 -9.51
C GLY A 347 2.76 -27.06 -9.46
N THR A 348 2.88 -26.37 -10.61
CA THR A 348 2.94 -24.90 -10.64
C THR A 348 1.66 -24.30 -10.07
N THR A 349 1.80 -23.38 -9.11
CA THR A 349 0.67 -22.60 -8.59
C THR A 349 0.51 -21.33 -9.42
N VAL A 350 -0.69 -21.08 -9.90
CA VAL A 350 -1.05 -19.90 -10.70
C VAL A 350 -1.97 -19.01 -9.88
N PHE A 351 -1.59 -17.75 -9.74
CA PHE A 351 -2.42 -16.70 -9.19
C PHE A 351 -2.86 -15.76 -10.29
N LEU A 352 -4.17 -15.56 -10.47
CA LEU A 352 -4.71 -14.55 -11.39
C LEU A 352 -5.28 -13.40 -10.57
N LEU A 353 -4.77 -12.19 -10.82
CA LEU A 353 -5.14 -10.96 -10.13
C LEU A 353 -5.90 -10.08 -11.11
N GLY A 354 -7.23 -10.10 -11.00
CA GLY A 354 -8.14 -9.39 -11.88
C GLY A 354 -8.97 -8.32 -11.16
N GLY A 355 -9.63 -7.51 -11.96
CA GLY A 355 -10.63 -6.54 -11.56
C GLY A 355 -11.30 -5.97 -12.80
N CYS A 356 -12.41 -5.24 -12.64
CA CYS A 356 -13.00 -4.55 -13.79
C CYS A 356 -12.10 -3.38 -14.23
N LEU A 357 -11.41 -2.75 -13.27
CA LEU A 357 -10.42 -1.71 -13.51
C LEU A 357 -9.13 -1.99 -12.72
N THR A 358 -8.12 -1.14 -12.92
CA THR A 358 -6.81 -1.24 -12.25
C THR A 358 -6.92 -1.19 -10.72
N LEU A 359 -7.94 -0.49 -10.18
CA LEU A 359 -8.20 -0.42 -8.74
C LEU A 359 -8.50 -1.81 -8.16
N GLY A 360 -9.33 -2.59 -8.84
CA GLY A 360 -9.70 -3.95 -8.47
C GLY A 360 -8.53 -4.91 -8.58
N VAL A 361 -7.73 -4.78 -9.64
CA VAL A 361 -6.49 -5.54 -9.82
C VAL A 361 -5.54 -5.30 -8.63
N LEU A 362 -5.28 -4.05 -8.26
CA LEU A 362 -4.48 -3.72 -7.09
C LEU A 362 -5.13 -4.19 -5.78
N GLY A 363 -6.45 -4.07 -5.68
CA GLY A 363 -7.24 -4.54 -4.56
C GLY A 363 -7.08 -6.05 -4.32
N SER A 364 -7.08 -6.84 -5.39
CA SER A 364 -6.91 -8.30 -5.32
C SER A 364 -5.55 -8.69 -4.72
N ALA A 365 -4.48 -7.96 -5.07
CA ALA A 365 -3.16 -8.15 -4.48
C ALA A 365 -3.13 -7.74 -3.00
N ARG A 366 -3.60 -6.51 -2.70
CA ARG A 366 -3.56 -5.95 -1.33
C ARG A 366 -4.39 -6.78 -0.35
N CYS A 367 -5.53 -7.31 -0.77
CA CYS A 367 -6.41 -8.13 0.08
C CYS A 367 -5.67 -9.30 0.75
N LEU A 368 -4.70 -9.91 0.04
CA LEU A 368 -3.99 -11.12 0.47
C LEU A 368 -2.48 -10.92 0.69
N LEU A 369 -1.96 -9.68 0.65
CA LEU A 369 -0.54 -9.37 0.87
C LEU A 369 -0.27 -8.22 1.85
N GLU A 370 -1.31 -7.48 2.26
CA GLU A 370 -1.16 -6.30 3.09
C GLU A 370 -0.88 -6.65 4.56
N ALA A 371 0.39 -6.90 4.87
CA ALA A 371 0.91 -7.14 6.22
C ALA A 371 0.03 -8.14 7.02
N GLU A 372 -0.25 -7.84 8.28
CA GLU A 372 -1.05 -8.71 9.15
C GLU A 372 -2.50 -8.87 8.66
N ARG A 373 -3.08 -7.84 8.03
CA ARG A 373 -4.42 -7.91 7.44
C ARG A 373 -4.47 -8.94 6.31
N GLY A 374 -3.49 -8.90 5.41
CA GLY A 374 -3.37 -9.89 4.33
C GLY A 374 -3.23 -11.31 4.87
N ALA A 375 -2.44 -11.51 5.93
CA ALA A 375 -2.29 -12.82 6.56
C ALA A 375 -3.60 -13.33 7.18
N ARG A 376 -4.40 -12.47 7.81
CA ARG A 376 -5.73 -12.85 8.31
C ARG A 376 -6.67 -13.26 7.18
N SER A 377 -6.69 -12.50 6.09
CA SER A 377 -7.47 -12.86 4.90
C SER A 377 -7.00 -14.18 4.27
N VAL A 378 -5.69 -14.42 4.22
CA VAL A 378 -5.12 -15.70 3.77
C VAL A 378 -5.59 -16.85 4.64
N ARG A 379 -5.50 -16.72 5.99
CA ARG A 379 -6.00 -17.75 6.90
C ARG A 379 -7.48 -18.02 6.72
N TYR A 380 -8.29 -16.96 6.61
CA TYR A 380 -9.72 -17.09 6.32
C TYR A 380 -9.95 -17.94 5.07
N VAL A 381 -9.29 -17.61 3.95
CA VAL A 381 -9.47 -18.37 2.70
C VAL A 381 -9.00 -19.82 2.88
N THR A 382 -7.82 -20.04 3.45
CA THR A 382 -7.28 -21.39 3.70
C THR A 382 -8.19 -22.23 4.60
N GLU A 383 -8.82 -21.64 5.62
CA GLU A 383 -9.80 -22.35 6.46
C GLU A 383 -11.06 -22.76 5.70
N GLN A 384 -11.47 -21.96 4.68
CA GLN A 384 -12.66 -22.26 3.88
C GLN A 384 -12.41 -23.28 2.77
N VAL A 385 -11.25 -23.22 2.10
CA VAL A 385 -11.00 -24.00 0.87
C VAL A 385 -9.81 -24.95 0.96
N ASP A 386 -8.99 -24.86 2.01
CA ASP A 386 -7.77 -25.65 2.19
C ASP A 386 -6.81 -25.53 0.99
N ASP A 387 -6.49 -26.64 0.32
CA ASP A 387 -5.65 -26.73 -0.86
C ASP A 387 -6.40 -26.62 -2.19
N ALA A 388 -7.73 -26.50 -2.16
CA ALA A 388 -8.57 -26.45 -3.35
C ALA A 388 -8.27 -25.22 -4.24
N ASP A 389 -8.46 -25.36 -5.56
CA ASP A 389 -8.49 -24.20 -6.46
C ASP A 389 -9.66 -23.31 -6.06
N PHE A 390 -9.49 -21.98 -6.13
CA PHE A 390 -10.56 -21.07 -5.74
C PHE A 390 -10.56 -19.77 -6.54
N VAL A 391 -11.75 -19.14 -6.59
CA VAL A 391 -11.98 -17.78 -7.04
C VAL A 391 -12.59 -17.00 -5.88
N LEU A 392 -11.93 -15.92 -5.49
CA LEU A 392 -12.33 -14.98 -4.46
C LEU A 392 -12.71 -13.66 -5.12
N VAL A 393 -13.90 -13.15 -4.82
CA VAL A 393 -14.37 -11.83 -5.24
C VAL A 393 -14.66 -10.99 -4.01
N THR A 394 -14.08 -9.81 -3.94
CA THR A 394 -14.27 -8.83 -2.86
C THR A 394 -14.27 -7.42 -3.42
N GLU A 395 -14.55 -6.43 -2.58
CA GLU A 395 -14.57 -5.02 -2.93
C GLU A 395 -13.20 -4.35 -2.69
N ALA A 396 -12.79 -3.50 -3.63
CA ALA A 396 -11.68 -2.56 -3.46
C ALA A 396 -12.24 -1.14 -3.51
N ARG A 397 -11.94 -0.31 -2.52
CA ARG A 397 -12.51 1.04 -2.39
C ARG A 397 -11.44 2.10 -2.53
N ARG A 398 -11.80 3.23 -3.15
CA ARG A 398 -10.95 4.42 -3.14
C ARG A 398 -11.41 5.38 -2.05
N ILE A 399 -10.65 5.47 -0.95
CA ILE A 399 -10.96 6.36 0.17
C ILE A 399 -9.81 7.36 0.35
N GLY A 400 -10.06 8.65 0.08
CA GLY A 400 -9.07 9.71 0.28
C GLY A 400 -7.77 9.51 -0.52
N GLY A 401 -7.85 8.85 -1.68
CA GLY A 401 -6.69 8.51 -2.52
C GLY A 401 -5.94 7.24 -2.08
N ILE A 402 -6.42 6.52 -1.07
CA ILE A 402 -5.88 5.23 -0.63
C ILE A 402 -6.79 4.12 -1.15
N THR A 403 -6.17 3.04 -1.64
CA THR A 403 -6.87 1.78 -1.93
C THR A 403 -7.11 1.03 -0.63
N ASP A 404 -8.36 1.06 -0.18
CA ASP A 404 -8.83 0.26 0.94
C ASP A 404 -9.36 -1.09 0.44
N VAL A 405 -9.07 -2.13 1.21
CA VAL A 405 -9.41 -3.51 0.88
C VAL A 405 -10.00 -4.21 2.08
N THR A 406 -10.95 -5.08 1.80
CA THR A 406 -11.68 -5.87 2.78
C THR A 406 -10.73 -6.75 3.61
N ASP A 407 -10.89 -6.73 4.94
CA ASP A 407 -10.39 -7.78 5.83
C ASP A 407 -11.44 -8.88 5.88
N LEU A 408 -11.12 -10.06 5.34
CA LEU A 408 -12.09 -11.14 5.17
C LEU A 408 -12.59 -11.72 6.52
N THR A 409 -11.87 -11.45 7.61
CA THR A 409 -12.32 -11.82 8.97
C THR A 409 -13.35 -10.87 9.54
N MET A 410 -13.48 -9.66 8.98
CA MET A 410 -14.43 -8.64 9.42
C MET A 410 -15.64 -8.56 8.50
N VAL A 411 -15.43 -8.78 7.20
CA VAL A 411 -16.47 -8.73 6.17
C VAL A 411 -16.22 -9.90 5.21
N ASN A 412 -17.16 -10.84 5.16
CA ASN A 412 -17.09 -11.99 4.25
C ASN A 412 -16.88 -11.53 2.80
N PRO A 413 -16.29 -12.33 1.91
CA PRO A 413 -16.20 -11.97 0.50
C PRO A 413 -17.58 -11.89 -0.17
N LEU A 414 -17.64 -11.20 -1.32
CA LEU A 414 -18.82 -11.21 -2.19
C LEU A 414 -19.08 -12.61 -2.72
N LEU A 415 -18.03 -13.26 -3.23
CA LEU A 415 -18.08 -14.64 -3.69
C LEU A 415 -16.79 -15.35 -3.28
N LEU A 416 -16.92 -16.61 -2.87
CA LEU A 416 -15.82 -17.57 -2.81
C LEU A 416 -16.30 -18.84 -3.49
N LEU A 417 -15.73 -19.13 -4.65
CA LEU A 417 -15.96 -20.36 -5.40
C LEU A 417 -14.75 -21.26 -5.21
N ALA A 418 -14.95 -22.57 -5.04
CA ALA A 418 -13.85 -23.51 -4.95
C ALA A 418 -14.13 -24.78 -5.77
N ARG A 419 -13.06 -25.44 -6.21
CA ARG A 419 -13.12 -26.80 -6.78
C ARG A 419 -11.97 -27.66 -6.26
N ARG A 420 -12.22 -28.96 -6.12
CA ARG A 420 -11.16 -29.95 -5.87
C ARG A 420 -10.88 -30.72 -7.15
N HIS A 421 -9.62 -30.79 -7.55
CA HIS A 421 -9.19 -31.50 -8.74
C HIS A 421 -9.95 -31.03 -10.01
N ASN A 422 -10.62 -31.95 -10.71
CA ASN A 422 -11.36 -31.68 -11.94
C ASN A 422 -12.87 -31.46 -11.72
N GLU A 423 -13.29 -31.26 -10.47
CA GLU A 423 -14.69 -30.93 -10.18
C GLU A 423 -15.04 -29.52 -10.70
N PRO A 424 -16.30 -29.25 -11.06
CA PRO A 424 -16.76 -27.90 -11.32
C PRO A 424 -16.58 -27.00 -10.08
N PHE A 425 -16.38 -25.70 -10.30
CA PHE A 425 -16.41 -24.74 -9.19
C PHE A 425 -17.81 -24.70 -8.57
N ALA A 426 -17.85 -24.75 -7.24
CA ALA A 426 -19.05 -24.58 -6.45
C ALA A 426 -18.92 -23.38 -5.51
N ALA A 427 -20.04 -22.71 -5.23
CA ALA A 427 -20.06 -21.62 -4.26
C ALA A 427 -19.85 -22.15 -2.83
N VAL A 428 -18.79 -21.67 -2.19
CA VAL A 428 -18.52 -21.84 -0.75
C VAL A 428 -19.14 -20.69 0.02
N VAL A 429 -19.02 -19.47 -0.53
CA VAL A 429 -19.65 -18.26 -0.01
C VAL A 429 -20.29 -17.50 -1.17
N ASP A 430 -21.56 -17.14 -1.02
CA ASP A 430 -22.24 -16.22 -1.93
C ASP A 430 -22.97 -15.14 -1.13
N ASN A 431 -22.40 -13.94 -1.14
CA ASN A 431 -22.99 -12.73 -0.60
C ASN A 431 -23.18 -11.67 -1.68
N SER A 432 -23.23 -12.07 -2.95
CA SER A 432 -23.33 -11.14 -4.09
C SER A 432 -24.57 -10.25 -4.03
N HIS A 433 -25.65 -10.70 -3.40
CA HIS A 433 -26.86 -9.91 -3.15
C HIS A 433 -26.56 -8.58 -2.44
N ARG A 434 -25.58 -8.53 -1.51
CA ARG A 434 -25.19 -7.27 -0.85
C ARG A 434 -24.69 -6.24 -1.85
N TYR A 435 -24.05 -6.72 -2.92
CA TYR A 435 -23.49 -5.88 -3.97
C TYR A 435 -24.57 -5.44 -4.98
N LEU A 436 -25.61 -6.23 -5.13
CA LEU A 436 -26.72 -5.94 -6.04
C LEU A 436 -27.78 -5.04 -5.40
N ASP A 437 -28.13 -5.27 -4.13
CA ASP A 437 -29.21 -4.56 -3.44
C ASP A 437 -28.90 -3.07 -3.22
N ASP A 438 -27.62 -2.74 -3.09
CA ASP A 438 -27.15 -1.35 -3.00
C ASP A 438 -27.41 -0.55 -4.30
N ARG A 439 -27.68 -1.24 -5.43
CA ARG A 439 -28.13 -0.60 -6.68
C ARG A 439 -29.51 0.05 -6.55
N THR A 440 -30.31 -0.31 -5.54
CA THR A 440 -31.65 0.29 -5.34
C THR A 440 -31.61 1.72 -4.81
N GLY A 441 -30.43 2.25 -4.45
CA GLY A 441 -30.21 3.69 -4.46
C GLY A 441 -31.30 4.51 -3.77
N ARG A 442 -31.71 4.16 -2.54
CA ARG A 442 -32.34 5.18 -1.68
C ARG A 442 -31.40 6.38 -1.43
N GLY A 443 -30.13 6.30 -1.84
CA GLY A 443 -29.18 7.42 -1.89
C GLY A 443 -28.69 7.86 -3.29
N ILE A 444 -28.88 7.10 -4.37
CA ILE A 444 -28.31 7.44 -5.69
C ILE A 444 -29.38 7.27 -6.76
N ARG A 445 -30.14 8.34 -7.03
CA ARG A 445 -31.14 8.38 -8.10
C ARG A 445 -30.45 8.24 -9.46
N ARG A 446 -30.89 7.23 -10.23
CA ARG A 446 -30.74 7.13 -11.69
C ARG A 446 -31.26 8.43 -12.31
N ILE A 447 -30.41 9.17 -13.01
CA ILE A 447 -30.86 10.15 -13.99
C ILE A 447 -30.87 9.42 -15.32
N ASP A 448 -32.07 9.19 -15.85
CA ASP A 448 -32.22 8.70 -17.21
C ASP A 448 -31.64 9.75 -18.16
N HIS A 449 -30.58 9.39 -18.89
CA HIS A 449 -30.13 10.17 -20.03
C HIS A 449 -31.14 9.99 -21.16
N ALA A 450 -32.12 10.89 -21.20
CA ALA A 450 -32.84 11.17 -22.42
C ALA A 450 -31.89 11.89 -23.40
N ARG A 451 -31.91 11.38 -24.63
CA ARG A 451 -31.12 11.73 -25.84
C ARG A 451 -30.73 13.18 -26.03
#